data_AF-A0A382GDH2-F1
#
_entry.id   AF-A0A382GDH2-F1
#
_cell.length_a   1.000
_cell.length_b   1.000
_cell.length_c   1.000
_cell.angle_alpha   90.00
_cell.angle_beta   90.00
_cell.angle_gamma   90.00
#
_symmetry.space_group_name_H-M   'P 1'
#
loop_
_entity.id
_entity.type
_entity.pdbx_description
1 polymer ?
#
loop_
_entity_poly.entity_id
_entity_poly.type
_entity_poly.pdbx_seq_one_letter_code
_entity_poly.pdbx_strand_id
1 'polypeptide(L)'
;VYNLKVQIGEEWNLLVPWYLMTSYLYYEKDESIVSDGDYDWMCKELLERWEEISHWHKKFIDRDGLSAGSGYAITKYPNRVKGAAMAVLGNKPNDVQL
;
A
#
# COMPACT_ATOMS: atom_id res chain seq x y z
N VAL A 1 5.16 0.60 -13.45
CA VAL A 1 4.72 0.32 -12.04
C VAL A 1 5.90 0.36 -11.08
N TYR A 2 5.71 0.69 -9.80
CA TYR A 2 6.78 0.66 -8.78
C TYR A 2 7.10 -0.79 -8.35
N ASN A 3 8.38 -1.06 -8.06
CA ASN A 3 8.81 -2.28 -7.36
C ASN A 3 8.73 -2.04 -5.86
N LEU A 4 7.77 -2.68 -5.19
CA LEU A 4 7.48 -2.35 -3.81
C LEU A 4 8.58 -2.80 -2.84
N LYS A 5 9.25 -3.92 -3.11
CA LYS A 5 10.37 -4.41 -2.29
C LYS A 5 11.52 -3.41 -2.25
N VAL A 6 11.79 -2.72 -3.36
CA VAL A 6 12.79 -1.63 -3.41
C VAL A 6 12.33 -0.42 -2.62
N GLN A 7 11.04 -0.05 -2.68
CA GLN A 7 10.51 1.11 -1.96
C GLN A 7 10.47 0.90 -0.44
N ILE A 8 10.18 -0.34 0.00
CA ILE A 8 10.17 -0.69 1.42
C ILE A 8 11.60 -0.88 1.95
N GLY A 9 12.46 -1.57 1.20
CA GLY A 9 13.80 -1.91 1.66
C GLY A 9 13.75 -2.67 2.99
N GLU A 10 14.44 -2.13 4.00
CA GLU A 10 14.44 -2.65 5.38
C GLU A 10 13.57 -1.80 6.34
N GLU A 11 12.90 -0.75 5.84
CA GLU A 11 12.03 0.11 6.66
C GLU A 11 10.59 -0.40 6.64
N TRP A 12 10.32 -1.39 7.49
CA TRP A 12 9.02 -2.08 7.55
C TRP A 12 7.85 -1.15 7.91
N ASN A 13 8.08 0.00 8.54
CA ASN A 13 7.00 0.96 8.79
C ASN A 13 6.43 1.56 7.50
N LEU A 14 7.17 1.50 6.38
CA LEU A 14 6.67 1.94 5.08
C LEU A 14 5.57 1.02 4.51
N LEU A 15 5.40 -0.21 5.01
CA LEU A 15 4.31 -1.08 4.58
C LEU A 15 2.94 -0.44 4.83
N VAL A 16 2.78 0.29 5.94
CA VAL A 16 1.51 0.93 6.30
C VAL A 16 1.09 2.03 5.31
N PRO A 17 1.90 3.08 5.05
CA PRO A 17 1.53 4.08 4.06
C PRO A 17 1.40 3.49 2.66
N TRP A 18 2.26 2.55 2.24
CA TRP A 18 2.15 1.94 0.91
C TRP A 18 0.86 1.11 0.75
N TYR A 19 0.47 0.34 1.77
CA TYR A 19 -0.79 -0.39 1.74
C TYR A 19 -1.97 0.57 1.61
N LEU A 20 -2.03 1.59 2.46
CA LEU A 20 -3.11 2.56 2.42
C LEU A 20 -3.15 3.38 1.12
N MET A 21 -2.00 3.75 0.54
CA MET A 21 -1.94 4.49 -0.72
C MET A 21 -2.37 3.61 -1.90
N THR A 22 -1.86 2.38 -1.98
CA THR A 22 -2.16 1.47 -3.09
C THR A 22 -3.63 1.02 -3.05
N SER A 23 -4.17 0.67 -1.88
CA SER A 23 -5.60 0.35 -1.73
C SER A 23 -6.50 1.54 -2.08
N TYR A 24 -6.12 2.77 -1.66
CA TYR A 24 -6.88 3.97 -2.01
C TYR A 24 -6.94 4.18 -3.53
N LEU A 25 -5.79 4.11 -4.21
CA LEU A 25 -5.76 4.30 -5.65
C LEU A 25 -6.56 3.21 -6.37
N TYR A 26 -6.43 1.95 -5.94
CA TYR A 26 -7.12 0.84 -6.56
C TYR A 26 -8.65 0.96 -6.40
N TYR A 27 -9.15 1.12 -5.17
CA TYR A 27 -10.60 1.08 -4.90
C TYR A 27 -11.32 2.41 -5.11
N GLU A 28 -10.65 3.56 -4.93
CA GLU A 28 -11.30 4.88 -5.02
C GLU A 28 -10.97 5.65 -6.30
N LYS A 29 -9.94 5.22 -7.04
CA LYS A 29 -9.46 5.92 -8.24
C LYS A 29 -9.34 5.03 -9.48
N ASP A 30 -9.55 3.72 -9.36
CA ASP A 30 -9.38 2.74 -10.46
C ASP A 30 -7.95 2.78 -11.04
N GLU A 31 -6.96 3.01 -10.17
CA GLU A 31 -5.56 3.18 -10.54
C GLU A 31 -4.66 2.23 -9.76
N SER A 32 -3.76 1.54 -10.46
CA SER A 32 -2.77 0.66 -9.82
C SER A 32 -1.35 1.16 -10.05
N ILE A 33 -0.57 1.28 -8.97
CA ILE A 33 0.82 1.74 -8.99
C ILE A 33 1.84 0.63 -8.67
N VAL A 34 1.36 -0.56 -8.30
CA VAL A 34 2.16 -1.76 -7.98
C VAL A 34 1.58 -2.98 -8.71
N SER A 35 2.33 -4.07 -8.83
CA SER A 35 1.79 -5.33 -9.35
C SER A 35 0.96 -6.07 -8.29
N ASP A 36 0.06 -6.95 -8.72
CA ASP A 36 -0.72 -7.81 -7.80
C ASP A 36 0.19 -8.64 -6.89
N GLY A 37 1.29 -9.18 -7.43
CA GLY A 37 2.27 -9.94 -6.65
C GLY A 37 3.00 -9.11 -5.60
N ASP A 38 3.29 -7.84 -5.88
CA ASP A 38 3.87 -6.92 -4.89
C ASP A 38 2.83 -6.53 -3.84
N TYR A 39 1.56 -6.37 -4.23
CA TYR A 39 0.47 -6.08 -3.30
C TYR A 39 0.23 -7.25 -2.34
N ASP A 40 0.17 -8.48 -2.86
CA ASP A 40 0.05 -9.71 -2.07
C ASP A 40 1.22 -9.88 -1.11
N TRP A 41 2.44 -9.61 -1.58
CA TRP A 41 3.64 -9.64 -0.75
C TRP A 41 3.52 -8.64 0.41
N MET A 42 3.16 -7.39 0.12
CA MET A 42 2.96 -6.37 1.15
C MET A 42 1.89 -6.75 2.17
N CYS A 43 0.77 -7.34 1.75
CA CYS A 43 -0.26 -7.81 2.67
C CYS A 43 0.28 -8.86 3.66
N LYS A 44 1.06 -9.83 3.14
CA LYS A 44 1.68 -10.88 3.96
C LYS A 44 2.70 -10.31 4.94
N GLU A 45 3.65 -9.49 4.48
CA GLU A 45 4.70 -8.95 5.34
C GLU A 45 4.13 -8.04 6.44
N LEU A 46 3.11 -7.24 6.11
CA LEU A 46 2.43 -6.36 7.06
C LEU A 46 1.65 -7.15 8.12
N LEU A 47 1.09 -8.30 7.75
CA LEU A 47 0.41 -9.21 8.68
C LEU A 47 1.42 -9.94 9.58
N GLU A 48 2.52 -10.45 9.02
CA GLU A 48 3.57 -11.16 9.76
C GLU A 48 4.27 -10.25 10.78
N ARG A 49 4.53 -9.00 10.41
CA ARG A 49 5.22 -8.01 11.26
C ARG A 49 4.25 -7.08 11.97
N TRP A 50 2.98 -7.46 12.09
CA TRP A 50 1.94 -6.59 12.62
C TRP A 50 2.30 -6.01 13.99
N GLU A 51 2.88 -6.81 14.88
CA GLU A 51 3.28 -6.37 16.23
C GLU A 51 4.58 -5.54 16.24
N GLU A 52 5.46 -5.72 15.26
CA GLU A 52 6.75 -5.01 15.14
C GLU A 52 6.58 -3.61 14.55
N ILE A 53 5.61 -3.42 13.67
CA ILE A 53 5.38 -2.17 12.97
C ILE A 53 4.71 -1.14 13.89
N SER A 54 5.35 0.01 14.09
CA SER A 54 4.84 1.11 14.89
C SER A 54 4.58 2.34 14.01
N HIS A 55 3.38 2.38 13.42
CA HIS A 55 2.95 3.50 12.58
C HIS A 55 1.55 3.98 12.97
N TRP A 56 1.39 5.28 13.16
CA TRP A 56 0.15 5.94 13.62
C TRP A 56 -1.08 5.73 12.72
N HIS A 57 -0.88 5.43 11.43
CA HIS A 57 -1.96 5.04 10.51
C HIS A 57 -2.30 3.55 10.52
N LYS A 58 -1.57 2.69 11.27
CA LYS A 58 -1.84 1.24 11.34
C LYS A 58 -3.27 0.94 11.80
N LYS A 59 -3.87 1.83 12.60
CA LYS A 59 -5.26 1.77 13.07
C LYS A 59 -6.35 1.80 11.96
N PHE A 60 -6.00 2.16 10.72
CA PHE A 60 -6.94 2.14 9.59
C PHE A 60 -6.92 0.81 8.83
N ILE A 61 -6.05 -0.11 9.23
CA ILE A 61 -5.82 -1.39 8.57
C ILE A 61 -6.44 -2.46 9.45
N ASP A 62 -7.17 -3.37 8.81
CA ASP A 62 -7.74 -4.54 9.43
C ASP A 62 -6.95 -5.80 9.03
N ARG A 63 -6.72 -6.70 9.98
CA ARG A 63 -5.90 -7.89 9.78
C ARG A 63 -6.60 -8.94 8.91
N ASP A 64 -7.93 -9.00 8.93
CA ASP A 64 -8.67 -9.95 8.09
C ASP A 64 -8.55 -9.53 6.61
N GLY A 65 -8.58 -8.23 6.34
CA GLY A 65 -8.26 -7.68 5.02
C GLY A 65 -6.87 -8.09 4.52
N LEU A 66 -5.85 -7.98 5.38
CA LEU A 66 -4.50 -8.44 5.04
C LEU A 66 -4.44 -9.95 4.77
N SER A 67 -5.10 -10.76 5.60
CA SER A 67 -5.15 -12.22 5.41
C SER A 67 -5.87 -12.60 4.11
N ALA A 68 -6.83 -11.80 3.67
CA ALA A 68 -7.54 -11.97 2.40
C ALA A 68 -6.78 -11.39 1.19
N GLY A 69 -5.62 -10.75 1.40
CA GLY A 69 -4.87 -10.08 0.33
C GLY A 69 -5.62 -8.87 -0.24
N SER A 70 -6.44 -8.19 0.56
CA SER A 70 -7.33 -7.12 0.08
C SER A 70 -7.33 -5.89 0.98
N GLY A 71 -7.47 -4.72 0.35
CA GLY A 71 -7.70 -3.44 1.02
C GLY A 71 -9.16 -2.98 0.99
N TYR A 72 -10.07 -3.82 0.50
CA TYR A 72 -11.46 -3.45 0.24
C TYR A 72 -12.22 -3.03 1.51
N ALA A 73 -11.86 -3.60 2.67
CA ALA A 73 -12.49 -3.30 3.95
C ALA A 73 -12.11 -1.90 4.51
N ILE A 74 -11.16 -1.21 3.90
CA ILE A 74 -10.72 0.12 4.37
C ILE A 74 -11.77 1.16 4.00
N THR A 75 -12.51 1.62 5.01
CA THR A 75 -13.59 2.60 4.82
C THR A 75 -13.14 4.06 4.95
N LYS A 76 -11.94 4.30 5.50
CA LYS A 76 -11.42 5.66 5.76
C LYS A 76 -9.93 5.76 5.47
N TYR A 77 -9.60 6.68 4.57
CA TYR A 77 -8.23 7.05 4.25
C TYR A 77 -7.91 8.46 4.78
N PRO A 78 -6.83 8.63 5.58
CA PRO A 78 -6.37 9.95 6.01
C PRO A 78 -6.03 10.87 4.83
N ASN A 79 -6.30 12.18 4.95
CA ASN A 79 -5.99 13.15 3.88
C ASN A 79 -4.51 13.13 3.48
N ARG A 80 -3.61 12.90 4.44
CA ARG A 80 -2.17 12.77 4.17
C ARG A 80 -1.85 11.56 3.29
N VAL A 81 -2.54 10.43 3.48
CA VAL A 81 -2.41 9.24 2.62
C VAL A 81 -2.92 9.56 1.23
N LYS A 82 -4.11 10.17 1.11
CA LYS A 82 -4.70 10.53 -0.20
C LYS A 82 -3.77 11.45 -0.98
N GLY A 83 -3.26 12.50 -0.35
CA GLY A 83 -2.33 13.44 -0.99
C GLY A 83 -1.03 12.77 -1.44
N ALA A 84 -0.44 11.92 -0.59
CA ALA A 84 0.74 11.14 -0.95
C ALA A 84 0.47 10.17 -2.10
N ALA A 85 -0.67 9.47 -2.07
CA ALA A 85 -1.07 8.55 -3.12
C ALA A 85 -1.19 9.24 -4.48
N MET A 86 -1.85 10.40 -4.53
CA MET A 86 -1.96 11.19 -5.77
C MET A 86 -0.60 11.70 -6.27
N ALA A 87 0.29 12.10 -5.36
CA ALA A 87 1.64 12.52 -5.72
C ALA A 87 2.49 11.36 -6.28
N VAL A 88 2.36 10.16 -5.70
CA VAL A 88 3.03 8.95 -6.20
C VAL A 88 2.45 8.54 -7.56
N LEU A 89 1.13 8.59 -7.73
CA LEU A 89 0.48 8.31 -9.02
C LEU A 89 0.99 9.26 -10.12
N GLY A 90 1.08 10.55 -9.85
CA GLY A 90 1.59 11.54 -10.81
C GLY A 90 3.07 11.36 -11.18
N ASN A 91 3.85 10.66 -10.34
CA ASN A 91 5.25 10.32 -10.59
C ASN A 91 5.44 8.84 -10.97
N LYS A 92 4.35 8.11 -11.24
CA LYS A 92 4.39 6.69 -11.59
C LYS A 92 5.39 6.52 -12.75
N PRO A 93 6.38 5.62 -12.64
CA PRO A 93 7.30 5.35 -13.72
C PRO A 93 6.48 4.98 -14.95
N ASN A 94 6.62 5.76 -16.03
CA ASN A 94 6.05 5.39 -17.32
C ASN A 94 6.55 3.99 -17.63
N ASP A 95 5.64 3.06 -17.87
CA ASP A 95 6.02 1.77 -18.42
C ASP A 95 6.65 2.10 -19.78
N VAL A 96 7.99 2.07 -19.84
CA VAL A 96 8.69 2.05 -21.12
C VAL A 96 8.30 0.69 -21.70
N GLN A 97 7.26 0.70 -22.53
CA GLN A 97 7.03 -0.38 -23.48
C GLN A 97 8.27 -0.41 -24.37
N LEU A 98 9.18 -1.35 -24.08
CA LEU A 98 10.18 -1.84 -25.01
C LEU A 98 9.51 -2.77 -26.01
#